data_AF-A0A8R1DGT6-F1
#
_entry.id   AF-A0A8R1DGT6-F1
#
_cell.length_a   1.000
_cell.length_b   1.000
_cell.length_c   1.000
_cell.angle_alpha   90.00
_cell.angle_beta   90.00
_cell.angle_gamma   90.00
#
_symmetry.space_group_name_H-M   'P 1'
#
loop_
_entity.id
_entity.type
_entity.pdbx_description
1 polymer ?
#
loop_
_entity_poly.entity_id
_entity_poly.type
_entity_poly.pdbx_seq_one_letter_code
_entity_poly.pdbx_strand_id
1 'polypeptide(L)'
;MQSSIPIAFLIVGVLAGVVELCGSVNSAPPTASENKTEGRKRRHVYNTEVIQIELQTTLKSVTDAEFSKIENVVGPAYEQLLDGAQHHVEVGGAVMKYTLIDADCGEAQLFARAIKDTTSFVTGATVTCNGQVSII
;
A
#
# COMPACT_ATOMS: atom_id res chain seq x y z
N MET A 1 -35.27 16.12 -42.07
CA MET A 1 -34.25 16.83 -41.27
C MET A 1 -34.11 16.05 -39.97
N GLN A 2 -33.02 15.30 -39.83
CA GLN A 2 -32.80 14.37 -38.72
C GLN A 2 -32.08 15.15 -37.60
N SER A 3 -32.80 15.41 -36.51
CA SER A 3 -32.29 16.17 -35.37
C SER A 3 -31.59 15.20 -34.40
N SER A 4 -30.27 15.24 -34.35
CA SER A 4 -29.46 14.44 -33.42
C SER A 4 -29.38 15.17 -32.08
N ILE A 5 -29.95 14.57 -31.03
CA ILE A 5 -29.84 15.05 -29.64
C ILE A 5 -28.52 14.49 -29.06
N PRO A 6 -27.56 15.31 -28.59
CA PRO A 6 -26.41 14.80 -27.88
C PRO A 6 -26.83 14.36 -26.46
N ILE A 7 -26.76 13.04 -26.20
CA ILE A 7 -26.96 12.48 -24.85
C ILE A 7 -25.62 12.60 -24.11
N ALA A 8 -25.52 13.55 -23.20
CA ALA A 8 -24.39 13.69 -22.29
C ALA A 8 -24.61 12.79 -21.06
N PHE A 9 -23.75 11.79 -20.86
CA PHE A 9 -23.72 11.00 -19.63
C PHE A 9 -22.81 11.68 -18.60
N LEU A 10 -23.40 12.23 -17.54
CA LEU A 10 -22.70 12.70 -16.35
C LEU A 10 -22.66 11.57 -15.32
N ILE A 11 -21.50 10.94 -15.14
CA ILE A 11 -21.27 9.95 -14.08
C ILE A 11 -20.78 10.73 -12.85
N VAL A 12 -21.67 10.95 -11.89
CA VAL A 12 -21.34 11.53 -10.58
C VAL A 12 -20.93 10.38 -9.65
N GLY A 13 -19.63 10.19 -9.45
CA GLY A 13 -19.10 9.24 -8.48
C GLY A 13 -19.19 9.83 -7.07
N VAL A 14 -20.11 9.32 -6.24
CA VAL A 14 -20.09 9.58 -4.80
C VAL A 14 -19.04 8.67 -4.18
N LEU A 15 -17.84 9.22 -3.94
CA LEU A 15 -16.87 8.61 -3.03
C LEU A 15 -17.46 8.65 -1.62
N ALA A 16 -18.17 7.60 -1.24
CA ALA A 16 -18.55 7.34 0.14
C ALA A 16 -17.27 6.89 0.88
N GLY A 17 -16.51 7.87 1.37
CA GLY A 17 -15.48 7.61 2.36
C GLY A 17 -16.14 7.03 3.61
N VAL A 18 -15.74 5.82 4.00
CA VAL A 18 -16.08 5.28 5.31
C VAL A 18 -15.22 6.02 6.32
N VAL A 19 -15.84 6.86 7.14
CA VAL A 19 -15.18 7.48 8.29
C VAL A 19 -15.44 6.57 9.48
N GLU A 20 -14.40 5.90 9.98
CA GLU A 20 -14.47 5.24 11.29
C GLU A 20 -14.53 6.32 12.38
N LEU A 21 -15.71 6.50 12.95
CA LEU A 21 -15.90 7.21 14.21
C LEU A 21 -15.36 6.34 15.34
N CYS A 22 -14.06 6.47 15.66
CA CYS A 22 -13.51 6.07 16.94
C CYS A 22 -13.95 7.07 18.03
N GLY A 23 -15.27 7.11 18.29
CA GLY A 23 -15.86 7.84 19.40
C GLY A 23 -16.00 6.92 20.61
N SER A 24 -15.10 7.05 21.58
CA SER A 24 -15.37 6.55 22.94
C SER A 24 -16.30 7.56 23.62
N VAL A 25 -17.60 7.26 23.65
CA VAL A 25 -18.57 7.97 24.49
C VAL A 25 -18.49 7.45 25.93
N ASN A 26 -17.44 7.84 26.65
CA ASN A 26 -17.43 7.71 28.10
C ASN A 26 -17.64 9.08 28.73
N SER A 27 -18.89 9.30 29.16
CA SER A 27 -19.30 10.40 30.02
C SER A 27 -18.61 10.31 31.39
N ALA A 28 -17.78 11.29 31.75
CA ALA A 28 -17.43 11.62 33.14
C ALA A 28 -16.93 13.09 33.25
N PRO A 29 -17.22 13.82 34.35
CA PRO A 29 -17.15 15.29 34.46
C PRO A 29 -15.73 15.87 34.60
N PRO A 30 -15.53 17.20 34.43
CA PRO A 30 -14.22 17.78 34.17
C PRO A 30 -13.40 17.88 35.45
N THR A 31 -12.18 17.37 35.41
CA THR A 31 -11.15 17.71 36.39
C THR A 31 -10.00 18.35 35.63
N ALA A 32 -9.72 19.61 35.95
CA ALA A 32 -8.65 20.40 35.37
C ALA A 32 -7.31 19.68 35.51
N SER A 33 -6.54 19.64 34.42
CA SER A 33 -5.10 19.50 34.51
C SER A 33 -4.49 20.22 33.31
N GLU A 34 -3.76 21.29 33.62
CA GLU A 34 -2.84 21.96 32.71
C GLU A 34 -1.99 20.92 31.99
N ASN A 35 -1.93 20.98 30.66
CA ASN A 35 -0.74 20.48 30.00
C ASN A 35 -0.44 21.25 28.71
N LYS A 36 0.62 22.05 28.83
CA LYS A 36 1.59 22.42 27.82
C LYS A 36 1.15 22.21 26.36
N THR A 37 0.97 23.34 25.70
CA THR A 37 1.20 23.52 24.28
C THR A 37 2.64 23.10 23.94
N GLU A 38 2.87 21.84 23.60
CA GLU A 38 4.05 21.42 22.84
C GLU A 38 3.56 20.68 21.60
N GLY A 39 3.86 21.31 20.45
CA GLY A 39 3.43 20.86 19.14
C GLY A 39 3.67 19.36 18.95
N ARG A 40 2.67 18.71 18.36
CA ARG A 40 2.73 17.33 17.86
C ARG A 40 3.87 17.24 16.84
N LYS A 41 5.09 17.09 17.35
CA LYS A 41 6.28 16.72 16.60
C LYS A 41 5.94 15.35 16.04
N ARG A 42 5.53 15.31 14.77
CA ARG A 42 5.51 14.07 13.98
C ARG A 42 6.88 13.46 14.21
N ARG A 43 6.94 12.42 15.02
CA ARG A 43 8.16 11.63 15.17
C ARG A 43 8.35 11.02 13.79
N HIS A 44 9.15 11.66 12.94
CA HIS A 44 9.90 10.94 11.93
C HIS A 44 10.81 10.02 12.73
N VAL A 45 10.29 8.83 13.04
CA VAL A 45 11.11 7.75 13.55
C VAL A 45 11.90 7.31 12.32
N TYR A 46 13.12 7.83 12.17
CA TYR A 46 14.14 7.22 11.31
C TYR A 46 14.59 5.96 12.01
N ASN A 47 13.70 4.98 12.04
CA ASN A 47 14.04 3.63 12.40
C ASN A 47 14.32 3.01 11.05
N THR A 48 15.52 2.47 10.85
CA THR A 48 15.89 1.72 9.65
C THR A 48 15.11 0.41 9.66
N GLU A 49 13.80 0.52 9.50
CA GLU A 49 12.83 -0.56 9.52
C GLU A 49 12.89 -1.15 8.13
N VAL A 50 13.68 -2.22 8.01
CA VAL A 50 13.71 -3.01 6.80
C VAL A 50 12.34 -3.66 6.65
N ILE A 51 11.58 -3.22 5.64
CA ILE A 51 10.29 -3.81 5.30
C ILE A 51 10.55 -4.85 4.21
N GLN A 52 10.03 -6.05 4.41
CA GLN A 52 10.12 -7.13 3.42
C GLN A 52 8.74 -7.39 2.83
N ILE A 53 8.63 -7.41 1.52
CA ILE A 53 7.43 -7.82 0.79
C ILE A 53 7.77 -9.07 0.01
N GLU A 54 7.00 -10.13 0.21
CA GLU A 54 7.14 -11.38 -0.50
C GLU A 54 5.89 -11.64 -1.33
N LEU A 55 6.04 -11.63 -2.65
CA LEU A 55 4.97 -11.94 -3.59
C LEU A 55 5.03 -13.42 -3.95
N GLN A 56 3.96 -14.15 -3.63
CA GLN A 56 3.80 -15.54 -4.01
C GLN A 56 3.11 -15.62 -5.37
N THR A 57 3.66 -16.45 -6.26
CA THR A 57 3.12 -16.63 -7.61
C THR A 57 2.71 -18.07 -7.89
N THR A 58 1.76 -18.24 -8.81
CA THR A 58 1.32 -19.56 -9.30
C THR A 58 2.20 -20.14 -10.40
N LEU A 59 3.07 -19.32 -10.98
CA LEU A 59 3.93 -19.72 -12.07
C LEU A 59 5.18 -20.40 -11.51
N LYS A 60 5.52 -21.57 -12.07
CA LYS A 60 6.71 -22.34 -11.69
C LYS A 60 8.02 -21.68 -12.08
N SER A 61 7.95 -20.58 -12.85
CA SER A 61 9.09 -19.75 -13.24
C SER A 61 8.54 -18.42 -13.77
N VAL A 62 8.57 -17.38 -12.93
CA VAL A 62 8.41 -16.00 -13.37
C VAL A 62 9.79 -15.40 -13.60
N THR A 63 9.99 -14.75 -14.73
CA THR A 63 11.24 -14.03 -15.02
C THR A 63 11.14 -12.60 -14.51
N ASP A 64 12.29 -11.95 -14.29
CA ASP A 64 12.37 -10.53 -13.96
C ASP A 64 11.58 -9.66 -14.96
N ALA A 65 11.48 -10.09 -16.22
CA ALA A 65 10.73 -9.38 -17.25
C ALA A 65 9.21 -9.35 -16.98
N GLU A 66 8.63 -10.40 -16.39
CA GLU A 66 7.21 -10.41 -16.03
C GLU A 66 6.95 -9.54 -14.79
N PHE A 67 7.84 -9.57 -13.80
CA PHE A 67 7.75 -8.66 -12.65
C PHE A 67 7.96 -7.20 -13.04
N SER A 68 8.87 -6.92 -13.97
CA SER A 68 9.11 -5.56 -14.48
C SER A 68 7.87 -4.97 -15.17
N LYS A 69 7.04 -5.79 -15.84
CA LYS A 69 5.74 -5.30 -16.37
C LYS A 69 4.81 -4.83 -15.25
N ILE A 70 4.82 -5.48 -14.10
CA ILE A 70 4.05 -5.05 -12.92
C ILE A 70 4.57 -3.72 -12.42
N GLU A 71 5.89 -3.60 -12.28
CA GLU A 71 6.54 -2.37 -11.82
C GLU A 71 6.29 -1.21 -12.79
N ASN A 72 6.17 -1.46 -14.09
CA ASN A 72 5.80 -0.42 -15.05
C ASN A 72 4.35 0.08 -14.87
N VAL A 73 3.46 -0.73 -14.31
CA VAL A 73 2.04 -0.36 -14.09
C VAL A 73 1.85 0.25 -12.71
N VAL A 74 2.37 -0.41 -11.67
CA VAL A 74 2.17 -0.03 -10.27
C VAL A 74 3.24 0.96 -9.82
N GLY A 75 4.48 0.83 -10.31
CA GLY A 75 5.63 1.60 -9.88
C GLY A 75 5.51 3.11 -10.03
N PRO A 76 4.88 3.70 -11.07
CA PRO A 76 4.68 5.15 -11.13
C PRO A 76 3.88 5.73 -9.95
N ALA A 77 2.99 4.93 -9.33
CA ALA A 77 2.24 5.36 -8.15
C ALA A 77 3.03 5.21 -6.84
N TYR A 78 4.10 4.41 -6.85
CA TYR A 78 4.93 4.08 -5.69
C TYR A 78 6.42 4.31 -5.98
N GLU A 79 6.75 5.28 -6.83
CA GLU A 79 8.11 5.50 -7.34
C GLU A 79 9.09 5.75 -6.18
N GLN A 80 8.67 6.53 -5.19
CA GLN A 80 9.45 6.81 -3.98
C GLN A 80 9.75 5.54 -3.16
N LEU A 81 8.85 4.57 -3.19
CA LEU A 81 9.03 3.29 -2.52
C LEU A 81 10.06 2.42 -3.27
N LEU A 82 10.04 2.48 -4.60
CA LEU A 82 10.88 1.68 -5.48
C LEU A 82 12.30 2.23 -5.67
N ASP A 83 12.49 3.54 -5.59
CA ASP A 83 13.79 4.21 -5.82
C ASP A 83 14.90 3.73 -4.85
N GLY A 84 14.51 3.28 -3.65
CA GLY A 84 15.40 2.67 -2.66
C GLY A 84 15.22 1.16 -2.46
N ALA A 85 14.34 0.52 -3.23
CA ALA A 85 14.00 -0.88 -3.03
C ALA A 85 15.06 -1.83 -3.62
N GLN A 86 15.43 -2.86 -2.87
CA GLN A 86 16.13 -4.02 -3.42
C GLN A 86 15.11 -5.10 -3.76
N HIS A 87 15.12 -5.59 -4.99
CA HIS A 87 14.27 -6.71 -5.38
C HIS A 87 15.08 -7.94 -5.77
N HIS A 88 14.54 -9.12 -5.48
CA HIS A 88 15.15 -10.39 -5.85
C HIS A 88 14.08 -11.44 -6.15
N VAL A 89 14.19 -12.07 -7.32
CA VAL A 89 13.40 -13.25 -7.66
C VAL A 89 14.12 -14.49 -7.14
N GLU A 90 13.48 -15.25 -6.27
CA GLU A 90 14.07 -16.49 -5.76
C GLU A 90 14.31 -17.52 -6.87
N VAL A 91 15.31 -18.37 -6.66
CA VAL A 91 15.68 -19.44 -7.58
C VAL A 91 14.47 -20.35 -7.83
N GLY A 92 14.01 -20.38 -9.08
CA GLY A 92 12.77 -21.07 -9.48
C GLY A 92 11.60 -20.12 -9.77
N GLY A 93 11.75 -18.81 -9.58
CA GLY A 93 10.82 -17.79 -10.06
C GLY A 93 9.41 -17.83 -9.45
N ALA A 94 9.21 -18.58 -8.38
CA ALA A 94 7.91 -18.70 -7.73
C ALA A 94 7.63 -17.55 -6.75
N VAL A 95 8.69 -16.87 -6.29
CA VAL A 95 8.62 -15.84 -5.26
C VAL A 95 9.47 -14.64 -5.66
N MET A 96 8.90 -13.44 -5.54
CA MET A 96 9.63 -12.16 -5.67
C MET A 96 9.65 -11.45 -4.34
N LYS A 97 10.83 -11.03 -3.91
CA LYS A 97 11.06 -10.35 -2.65
C LYS A 97 11.46 -8.90 -2.90
N TYR A 98 10.75 -7.97 -2.28
CA TYR A 98 11.17 -6.57 -2.15
C TYR A 98 11.67 -6.34 -0.74
N THR A 99 12.79 -5.64 -0.64
CA THR A 99 13.36 -5.12 0.60
C THR A 99 13.38 -3.61 0.49
N LEU A 100 12.57 -2.97 1.32
CA LEU A 100 12.42 -1.52 1.37
C LEU A 100 13.13 -1.01 2.61
N ILE A 101 13.84 0.10 2.46
CA ILE A 101 14.55 0.78 3.54
C ILE A 101 13.92 2.17 3.69
N ASP A 102 13.70 2.60 4.94
CA ASP A 102 13.13 3.91 5.28
C ASP A 102 11.74 4.16 4.65
N ALA A 103 10.94 3.10 4.50
CA ALA A 103 9.61 3.13 3.91
C ALA A 103 8.49 3.07 4.97
N ASP A 104 7.29 3.57 4.63
CA ASP A 104 6.10 3.44 5.48
C ASP A 104 5.43 2.07 5.27
N CYS A 105 5.09 1.39 6.38
CA CYS A 105 4.45 0.08 6.34
C CYS A 105 3.05 0.10 5.71
N GLY A 106 2.29 1.18 5.84
CA GLY A 106 1.02 1.36 5.16
C GLY A 106 1.20 1.49 3.65
N GLU A 107 2.18 2.25 3.20
CA GLU A 107 2.52 2.35 1.77
C GLU A 107 3.00 1.00 1.19
N ALA A 108 3.83 0.26 1.94
CA ALA A 108 4.28 -1.07 1.55
C ALA A 108 3.11 -2.08 1.41
N GLN A 109 2.13 -2.01 2.32
CA GLN A 109 0.91 -2.83 2.23
C GLN A 109 0.05 -2.45 1.03
N LEU A 110 -0.12 -1.15 0.76
CA LEU A 110 -0.87 -0.67 -0.41
C LEU A 110 -0.18 -1.09 -1.72
N PHE A 111 1.15 -0.98 -1.78
CA PHE A 111 1.94 -1.44 -2.92
C PHE A 111 1.78 -2.95 -3.16
N ALA A 112 1.96 -3.77 -2.12
CA ALA A 112 1.79 -5.22 -2.21
C ALA A 112 0.37 -5.61 -2.68
N ARG A 113 -0.64 -4.91 -2.17
CA ARG A 113 -2.03 -5.09 -2.60
C ARG A 113 -2.26 -4.68 -4.05
N ALA A 114 -1.73 -3.54 -4.46
CA ALA A 114 -1.84 -3.06 -5.84
C ALA A 114 -1.22 -4.06 -6.82
N ILE A 115 -0.08 -4.67 -6.49
CA ILE A 115 0.52 -5.72 -7.30
C ILE A 115 -0.40 -6.93 -7.42
N LYS A 116 -0.90 -7.44 -6.29
CA LYS A 116 -1.81 -8.59 -6.27
C LYS A 116 -3.07 -8.33 -7.09
N ASP A 117 -3.67 -7.16 -6.96
CA ASP A 117 -4.91 -6.80 -7.67
C ASP A 117 -4.67 -6.56 -9.17
N THR A 118 -3.45 -6.14 -9.56
CA THR A 118 -3.08 -5.89 -10.96
C THR A 118 -2.69 -7.16 -11.69
N THR A 119 -2.22 -8.20 -10.99
CA THR A 119 -1.65 -9.40 -11.62
C THR A 119 -2.33 -10.69 -11.22
N SER A 120 -2.85 -11.40 -12.21
CA SER A 120 -3.58 -12.65 -11.99
C SER A 120 -2.70 -13.82 -11.54
N PHE A 121 -1.38 -13.74 -11.73
CA PHE A 121 -0.45 -14.82 -11.38
C PHE A 121 0.12 -14.67 -9.96
N VAL A 122 0.08 -13.47 -9.37
CA VAL A 122 0.40 -13.24 -7.97
C VAL A 122 -0.80 -13.66 -7.13
N THR A 123 -0.65 -14.70 -6.32
CA THR A 123 -1.74 -15.27 -5.53
C THR A 123 -1.78 -14.80 -4.09
N GLY A 124 -0.69 -14.24 -3.61
CA GLY A 124 -0.62 -13.68 -2.26
C GLY A 124 0.56 -12.74 -2.13
N ALA A 125 0.45 -11.84 -1.16
CA ALA A 125 1.58 -11.03 -0.74
C ALA A 125 1.72 -11.07 0.78
N THR A 126 2.94 -11.21 1.26
CA THR A 126 3.28 -11.12 2.69
C THR A 126 4.12 -9.88 2.90
N VAL A 127 3.68 -8.99 3.79
CA VAL A 127 4.44 -7.80 4.18
C VAL A 127 4.90 -7.96 5.62
N THR A 128 6.21 -7.92 5.83
CA THR A 128 6.84 -7.98 7.15
C THR A 128 7.39 -6.62 7.53
N CYS A 129 6.87 -6.10 8.62
CA CYS A 129 7.09 -4.74 9.13
C CYS A 129 7.37 -4.81 10.62
N ASN A 130 8.57 -4.48 11.09
CA ASN A 130 8.91 -4.50 12.52
C ASN A 130 8.59 -5.81 13.25
N GLY A 131 8.78 -6.94 12.55
CA GLY A 131 8.42 -8.27 13.06
C GLY A 131 6.93 -8.59 13.05
N GLN A 132 6.07 -7.66 12.60
CA GLN A 132 4.66 -7.94 12.31
C GLN A 132 4.51 -8.40 10.87
N VAL A 133 3.76 -9.50 10.69
CA VAL A 133 3.49 -10.09 9.38
C VAL A 133 2.05 -9.79 8.99
N SER A 134 1.87 -9.19 7.82
CA SER A 134 0.57 -8.91 7.20
C SER A 134 0.43 -9.75 5.95
N ILE A 135 -0.68 -10.47 5.82
CA ILE A 135 -0.99 -11.31 4.66
C ILE A 135 -2.08 -10.62 3.85
N ILE A 136 -1.86 -10.47 2.55
CA ILE A 136 -2.70 -9.73 1.61
C ILE A 136 -3.26 -10.67 0.56
#